data_AF-A0A1Y2AHU4-F1
#
_entry.id   AF-A0A1Y2AHU4-F1
#
_cell.length_a   1.000
_cell.length_b   1.000
_cell.length_c   1.000
_cell.angle_alpha   90.00
_cell.angle_beta   90.00
_cell.angle_gamma   90.00
#
_symmetry.space_group_name_H-M   'P 1'
#
loop_
_entity.id
_entity.type
_entity.pdbx_description
1 polymer ?
#
loop_
_entity_poly.entity_id
_entity_poly.type
_entity_poly.pdbx_seq_one_letter_code
_entity_poly.pdbx_strand_id
1 'polypeptide(L)'
;MYQTYLATPSFGDPDEALQKLIDVKKELSLLQLEELKCEIQINAIKEAIGHYEALIVPYMFKNKKIINKTVCSFCCETLWGKILICKECGYLCHPKCELNVPPNCSKVKLPKNKRGSSNSVRSVPAVSCDRISLPISHTISAFPTSNSCVMFIRNRFSTSKLLRICSQ
;
A
#
# COMPACT_ATOMS: atom_id res chain seq x y z
N MET A 1 18.42 36.03 47.92
CA MET A 1 18.84 35.47 46.62
C MET A 1 18.86 36.53 45.52
N TYR A 2 17.75 37.21 45.22
CA TYR A 2 17.74 38.31 44.22
C TYR A 2 18.70 39.46 44.56
N GLN A 3 18.75 39.86 45.84
CA GLN A 3 19.70 40.88 46.32
C GLN A 3 21.17 40.47 46.17
N THR A 4 21.49 39.18 46.18
CA THR A 4 22.85 38.64 46.03
C THR A 4 23.32 38.71 44.58
N TYR A 5 22.38 38.69 43.63
CA TYR A 5 22.63 38.74 42.19
C TYR A 5 22.98 40.16 41.72
N LEU A 6 22.37 41.18 42.31
CA LEU A 6 22.68 42.59 42.04
C LEU A 6 24.01 43.07 42.65
N ALA A 7 24.56 42.31 43.61
CA ALA A 7 25.75 42.70 44.38
C ALA A 7 27.08 42.37 43.68
N THR A 8 27.06 41.58 42.60
CA THR A 8 28.26 41.11 41.90
C THR A 8 28.15 41.38 40.39
N PRO A 9 29.00 42.26 39.79
CA PRO A 9 28.89 42.66 38.38
C PRO A 9 29.16 41.56 37.34
N SER A 10 29.47 40.33 37.77
CA SER A 10 29.98 39.26 36.89
C SER A 10 28.92 38.34 36.30
N PHE A 11 27.65 38.43 36.72
CA PHE A 11 26.61 37.44 36.38
C PHE A 11 25.75 37.78 35.16
N GLY A 12 25.96 38.95 34.53
CA GLY A 12 25.17 39.39 33.37
C GLY A 12 23.77 39.91 33.75
N ASP A 13 23.06 40.47 32.77
CA ASP A 13 21.71 41.00 32.98
C ASP A 13 20.69 39.84 33.14
N PRO A 14 19.95 39.76 34.26
CA PRO A 14 19.00 38.68 34.49
C PRO A 14 17.85 38.66 33.47
N ASP A 15 17.45 39.83 32.97
CA ASP A 15 16.37 39.96 31.99
C ASP A 15 16.82 39.46 30.61
N GLU A 16 18.06 39.73 30.22
CA GLU A 16 18.68 39.14 29.02
C GLU A 16 18.72 37.60 29.07
N ALA A 17 19.07 37.02 30.23
CA ALA A 17 19.08 35.57 30.42
C ALA A 17 17.66 34.96 30.31
N LEU A 18 16.66 35.63 30.89
CA LEU A 18 15.26 35.23 30.79
C LEU A 18 14.76 35.31 29.34
N GLN A 19 15.12 36.37 28.62
CA GLN A 19 14.75 36.56 27.22
C GLN A 19 15.34 35.46 26.33
N LYS A 20 16.62 35.11 26.52
CA LYS A 20 17.26 33.99 25.82
C LYS A 20 16.54 32.67 26.09
N LEU A 21 16.15 32.41 27.34
CA LEU A 21 15.39 31.20 27.69
C LEU A 21 14.04 31.15 26.96
N ILE A 22 13.33 32.28 26.93
CA ILE A 22 12.06 32.39 26.23
C ILE A 22 12.23 32.14 24.73
N ASP A 23 13.28 32.69 24.12
CA ASP A 23 13.52 32.55 22.69
C ASP A 23 13.92 31.12 22.30
N VAL A 24 14.78 30.47 23.10
CA VAL A 24 15.09 29.04 22.94
C VAL A 24 13.83 28.18 23.08
N LYS A 25 12.94 28.51 24.03
CA LYS A 25 11.67 27.77 24.20
C LYS A 25 10.74 27.93 22.99
N LYS A 26 10.68 29.13 22.40
CA LYS A 26 9.92 29.35 21.17
C LYS A 26 10.51 28.55 20.00
N GLU A 27 11.83 28.58 19.84
CA GLU A 27 12.53 27.82 18.79
C GLU A 27 12.28 26.31 18.93
N LEU A 28 12.39 25.77 20.14
CA LEU A 28 12.07 24.38 20.44
C LEU A 28 10.62 24.04 20.04
N SER A 29 9.68 24.93 20.35
CA SER A 29 8.27 24.73 19.99
C SER A 29 8.04 24.71 18.48
N LEU A 30 8.78 25.53 17.73
CA LEU A 30 8.74 25.53 16.26
C LEU A 30 9.29 24.22 15.69
N LEU A 31 10.44 23.76 16.18
CA LEU A 31 11.04 22.51 15.74
C LEU A 31 10.12 21.31 15.99
N GLN A 32 9.41 21.28 17.12
CA GLN A 32 8.41 20.24 17.41
C GLN A 32 7.24 20.24 16.41
N LEU A 33 6.78 21.41 15.97
CA LEU A 33 5.74 21.50 14.96
C LEU A 33 6.23 20.99 13.59
N GLU A 34 7.47 21.29 13.23
CA GLU A 34 8.08 20.79 11.99
C GLU A 34 8.27 19.27 12.03
N GLU A 35 8.67 18.71 13.17
CA GLU A 35 8.76 17.27 13.39
C GLU A 35 7.41 16.59 13.16
N LEU A 36 6.35 17.09 13.81
CA LEU A 36 4.99 16.57 13.64
C LEU A 36 4.50 16.68 12.19
N LYS A 37 4.83 17.78 11.51
CA LYS A 37 4.50 17.95 10.09
C LYS A 37 5.16 16.87 9.23
N CYS A 38 6.45 16.62 9.44
CA CYS A 38 7.18 15.57 8.74
C CYS A 38 6.59 14.19 9.05
N GLU A 39 6.25 13.91 10.30
CA GLU A 39 5.66 12.64 10.72
C GLU A 39 4.32 12.37 10.03
N ILE A 40 3.41 13.36 10.05
CA ILE A 40 2.11 13.25 9.37
C ILE A 40 2.30 13.06 7.87
N GLN A 41 3.22 13.79 7.24
CA GLN A 41 3.52 13.63 5.81
C GLN A 41 4.04 12.22 5.49
N ILE A 42 4.96 11.71 6.31
CA ILE A 42 5.48 10.35 6.18
C ILE A 42 4.35 9.34 6.32
N ASN A 43 3.47 9.50 7.32
CA ASN A 43 2.37 8.58 7.56
C ASN A 43 1.32 8.64 6.44
N ALA A 44 0.98 9.83 5.94
CA ALA A 44 0.09 9.99 4.80
C ALA A 44 0.65 9.31 3.54
N ILE A 45 1.95 9.44 3.28
CA ILE A 45 2.61 8.76 2.16
C ILE A 45 2.60 7.24 2.36
N LYS A 46 2.92 6.75 3.57
CA LYS A 46 2.87 5.32 3.92
C LYS A 46 1.47 4.74 3.70
N GLU A 47 0.43 5.45 4.10
CA GLU A 47 -0.96 5.03 3.93
C GLU A 47 -1.40 5.06 2.46
N ALA A 48 -1.00 6.09 1.70
CA ALA A 48 -1.32 6.21 0.27
C ALA A 48 -0.68 5.11 -0.59
N ILE A 49 0.56 4.71 -0.26
CA ILE A 49 1.25 3.58 -0.90
C ILE A 49 0.68 2.24 -0.39
N GLY A 50 0.13 2.23 0.83
CA GLY A 50 -0.28 1.03 1.54
C GLY A 50 0.88 0.31 2.23
N HIS A 51 0.58 -0.79 2.92
CA HIS A 51 1.60 -1.60 3.59
C HIS A 51 2.42 -2.41 2.56
N TYR A 52 3.54 -1.84 2.09
CA TYR A 52 4.49 -2.55 1.22
C TYR A 52 5.38 -3.56 1.96
N GLU A 53 5.02 -3.97 3.20
CA GLU A 53 5.77 -4.99 3.95
C GLU A 53 5.79 -6.37 3.27
N ALA A 54 5.10 -6.53 2.13
CA ALA A 54 5.37 -7.61 1.21
C ALA A 54 6.82 -7.52 0.72
N LEU A 55 7.71 -8.26 1.38
CA LEU A 55 9.08 -8.48 0.94
C LEU A 55 9.06 -8.78 -0.55
N ILE A 56 9.83 -8.01 -1.32
CA ILE A 56 10.05 -8.24 -2.74
C ILE A 56 10.81 -9.56 -2.84
N VAL A 57 10.07 -10.66 -3.03
CA VAL A 57 10.64 -11.99 -3.15
C VAL A 57 10.52 -12.43 -4.60
N PRO A 58 11.61 -12.38 -5.38
CA PRO A 58 11.56 -12.77 -6.77
C PRO A 58 11.26 -14.27 -6.91
N TYR A 59 10.48 -14.61 -7.94
CA TYR A 59 10.26 -16.00 -8.31
C TYR A 59 11.53 -16.60 -8.94
N MET A 60 11.89 -17.81 -8.51
CA MET A 60 12.95 -18.60 -9.14
C MET A 60 12.38 -19.44 -10.29
N PHE A 61 12.20 -18.82 -11.47
CA PHE A 61 11.61 -19.48 -12.64
C PHE A 61 12.56 -20.50 -13.28
N LYS A 62 11.97 -21.60 -13.76
CA LYS A 62 12.63 -22.59 -14.61
C LYS A 62 11.76 -22.94 -15.81
N ASN A 63 12.40 -23.01 -16.96
CA ASN A 63 11.76 -23.46 -18.20
C ASN A 63 11.41 -24.95 -18.10
N LYS A 64 10.16 -25.30 -18.38
CA LYS A 64 9.72 -26.68 -18.56
C LYS A 64 8.79 -26.77 -19.77
N LYS A 65 8.74 -27.94 -20.39
CA LYS A 65 7.75 -28.25 -21.42
C LYS A 65 6.62 -29.04 -20.77
N ILE A 66 5.38 -28.61 -20.99
CA ILE A 66 4.20 -29.35 -20.54
C ILE A 66 3.35 -29.75 -21.74
N ILE A 67 2.83 -30.96 -21.66
CA ILE A 67 1.91 -31.53 -22.66
C ILE A 67 0.46 -31.34 -22.18
N ASN A 68 0.25 -31.35 -20.86
CA ASN A 68 -1.07 -31.19 -20.26
C ASN A 68 -1.56 -29.75 -20.35
N LYS A 69 -2.87 -29.57 -20.57
CA LYS A 69 -3.51 -28.25 -20.62
C LYS A 69 -3.54 -27.63 -19.21
N THR A 70 -2.66 -26.67 -18.95
CA THR A 70 -2.70 -25.84 -17.73
C THR A 70 -3.00 -24.38 -18.08
N VAL A 71 -3.36 -23.58 -17.08
CA VAL A 71 -3.70 -22.15 -17.23
C VAL A 71 -2.61 -21.29 -16.62
N CYS A 72 -2.28 -20.17 -17.26
CA CYS A 72 -1.34 -19.18 -16.74
C CYS A 72 -1.94 -18.43 -15.55
N SER A 73 -1.21 -18.35 -14.45
CA SER A 73 -1.66 -17.65 -13.23
C SER A 73 -1.70 -16.13 -13.38
N PHE A 74 -1.09 -15.55 -14.43
CA PHE A 74 -1.10 -14.12 -14.69
C PHE A 74 -2.20 -13.71 -15.69
N CYS A 75 -2.14 -14.20 -16.93
CA CYS A 75 -3.09 -13.80 -17.98
C CYS A 75 -4.32 -14.71 -18.10
N CYS A 76 -4.40 -15.79 -17.31
CA CYS A 76 -5.49 -16.77 -17.34
C CYS A 76 -5.71 -17.46 -18.71
N GLU A 77 -4.77 -17.35 -19.65
CA GLU A 77 -4.80 -18.07 -20.92
C GLU A 77 -4.23 -19.48 -20.76
N THR A 78 -4.58 -20.35 -21.71
CA THR A 78 -4.05 -21.72 -21.75
C THR A 78 -2.55 -21.70 -22.05
N LEU A 79 -1.78 -22.46 -21.28
CA LEU A 79 -0.36 -22.71 -21.47
C LEU A 79 -0.17 -23.99 -22.30
N TRP A 80 0.44 -23.89 -23.47
CA TRP A 80 0.86 -25.03 -24.28
C TRP A 80 2.35 -24.95 -24.63
N GLY A 81 3.05 -26.08 -24.56
CA GLY A 81 4.47 -26.14 -24.89
C GLY A 81 5.37 -25.59 -23.79
N LYS A 82 6.03 -24.44 -24.03
CA LYS A 82 7.07 -23.88 -23.16
C LYS A 82 6.46 -23.02 -22.05
N ILE A 83 6.72 -23.37 -20.81
CA ILE A 83 6.26 -22.64 -19.62
C ILE A 83 7.39 -22.33 -18.66
N LEU A 84 7.14 -21.37 -17.78
CA LEU A 84 7.98 -21.05 -16.63
C LEU A 84 7.27 -21.54 -15.36
N ILE A 85 8.01 -22.28 -14.54
CA ILE A 85 7.54 -22.75 -13.23
C ILE A 85 8.48 -22.24 -12.16
N CYS A 86 7.95 -21.59 -11.13
CA CYS A 86 8.74 -21.27 -9.95
C CYS A 86 9.05 -22.55 -9.14
N LYS A 87 10.30 -22.77 -8.76
CA LYS A 87 10.70 -23.93 -7.96
C LYS A 87 10.11 -23.95 -6.54
N GLU A 88 9.98 -22.77 -5.95
CA GLU A 88 9.70 -22.62 -4.52
C GLU A 88 8.19 -22.66 -4.26
N CYS A 89 7.40 -21.90 -5.02
CA CYS A 89 5.95 -21.86 -4.85
C CYS A 89 5.16 -22.68 -5.88
N GLY A 90 5.75 -23.02 -7.04
CA GLY A 90 5.04 -23.71 -8.11
C GLY A 90 4.17 -22.79 -9.00
N TYR A 91 4.33 -21.46 -8.92
CA TYR A 91 3.66 -20.51 -9.81
C TYR A 91 3.98 -20.80 -11.28
N LEU A 92 2.96 -20.73 -12.14
CA LEU A 92 3.02 -21.09 -13.57
C LEU A 92 2.71 -19.87 -14.43
N CYS A 93 3.62 -19.51 -15.33
CA CYS A 93 3.39 -18.41 -16.28
C CYS A 93 3.97 -18.69 -17.67
N HIS A 94 3.50 -17.93 -18.67
CA HIS A 94 4.13 -17.90 -19.98
C HIS A 94 5.47 -17.15 -19.92
N PRO A 95 6.40 -17.42 -20.85
CA PRO A 95 7.61 -16.61 -21.01
C PRO A 95 7.30 -15.13 -21.28
N LYS A 96 6.24 -14.85 -22.04
CA LYS A 96 5.75 -13.47 -22.29
C LYS A 96 5.21 -12.76 -21.03
N CYS A 97 4.81 -13.52 -20.01
CA CYS A 97 4.22 -12.97 -18.80
C CYS A 97 5.26 -12.75 -17.70
N GLU A 98 6.49 -13.27 -17.84
CA GLU A 98 7.54 -13.23 -16.81
C GLU A 98 7.80 -11.82 -16.27
N LEU A 99 7.91 -10.85 -17.18
CA LEU A 99 8.23 -9.46 -16.84
C LEU A 99 7.07 -8.70 -16.19
N ASN A 100 5.83 -9.19 -16.37
CA ASN A 100 4.63 -8.53 -15.84
C ASN A 100 4.16 -9.14 -14.51
N VAL A 101 4.76 -10.25 -14.09
CA VAL A 101 4.41 -10.90 -12.82
C VAL A 101 5.08 -10.15 -11.67
N PRO A 102 4.31 -9.65 -10.69
CA PRO A 102 4.88 -8.97 -9.53
C PRO A 102 5.76 -9.92 -8.69
N PRO A 103 6.86 -9.46 -8.08
CA PRO A 103 7.80 -10.29 -7.33
C PRO A 103 7.32 -10.61 -5.89
N ASN A 104 6.24 -11.39 -5.78
CA ASN A 104 5.62 -11.79 -4.50
C ASN A 104 5.62 -13.31 -4.31
N CYS A 105 6.80 -13.94 -4.44
CA CYS A 105 6.92 -15.38 -4.25
C CYS A 105 6.72 -15.77 -2.78
N SER A 106 5.64 -16.50 -2.50
CA SER A 106 5.32 -16.97 -1.15
C SER A 106 6.32 -17.98 -0.58
N LYS A 107 7.29 -18.50 -1.37
CA LYS A 107 8.28 -19.56 -1.02
C LYS A 107 7.73 -20.87 -0.42
N VAL A 108 6.44 -20.93 -0.12
CA VAL A 108 5.74 -22.13 0.35
C VAL A 108 5.38 -22.97 -0.87
N LYS A 109 5.86 -24.21 -0.89
CA LYS A 109 5.49 -25.19 -1.93
C LYS A 109 3.99 -25.45 -1.84
N LEU A 110 3.23 -25.06 -2.86
CA LEU A 110 1.84 -25.50 -2.93
C LEU A 110 1.81 -27.04 -2.95
N PRO A 111 0.97 -27.69 -2.13
CA PRO A 111 0.83 -29.14 -2.15
C PRO A 111 0.39 -29.57 -3.56
N LYS A 112 1.17 -30.48 -4.17
CA LYS A 112 0.82 -31.08 -5.45
C LYS A 112 -0.46 -31.87 -5.27
N ASN A 113 -1.59 -31.27 -5.60
CA ASN A 113 -2.88 -31.92 -5.55
C ASN A 113 -2.90 -33.00 -6.65
N LYS A 114 -2.49 -34.23 -6.32
CA LYS A 114 -2.73 -35.42 -7.15
C LYS A 114 -4.24 -35.66 -7.14
N ARG A 115 -4.98 -34.95 -7.99
CA ARG A 115 -6.41 -35.22 -8.18
C ARG A 115 -6.53 -36.57 -8.90
N GLY A 116 -6.79 -37.60 -8.11
CA GLY A 116 -7.38 -38.84 -8.60
C GLY A 116 -8.69 -38.54 -9.30
N SER A 117 -8.97 -39.37 -10.31
CA SER A 117 -10.22 -39.41 -11.06
C SER A 117 -11.45 -39.25 -10.15
N SER A 118 -12.27 -38.25 -10.43
CA SER A 118 -13.67 -38.23 -10.03
C SER A 118 -14.42 -37.27 -10.96
N ASN A 119 -15.22 -37.85 -11.85
CA ASN A 119 -16.25 -37.15 -12.61
C ASN A 119 -17.19 -36.45 -11.62
N SER A 120 -17.17 -35.12 -11.58
CA SER A 120 -18.33 -34.33 -11.15
C SER A 120 -18.22 -32.92 -11.71
N VAL A 121 -19.06 -32.64 -12.69
CA VAL A 121 -19.26 -31.31 -13.25
C VAL A 121 -19.90 -30.45 -12.16
N ARG A 122 -19.13 -29.54 -11.55
CA ARG A 122 -19.69 -28.44 -10.76
C ARG A 122 -19.10 -27.13 -11.28
N SER A 123 -20.01 -26.30 -11.75
CA SER A 123 -19.83 -24.96 -12.28
C SER A 123 -18.96 -24.11 -11.34
N VAL A 124 -17.81 -23.65 -11.83
CA VAL A 124 -16.97 -22.65 -11.14
C VAL A 124 -17.55 -21.27 -11.48
N PRO A 125 -17.74 -20.36 -10.51
CA PRO A 125 -18.20 -19.01 -10.81
C PRO A 125 -17.12 -18.30 -11.64
N ALA A 126 -17.55 -17.55 -12.66
CA ALA A 126 -16.68 -16.75 -13.50
C ALA A 126 -15.86 -15.80 -12.61
N VAL A 127 -14.55 -16.02 -12.56
CA VAL A 127 -13.61 -14.99 -12.08
C VAL A 127 -13.59 -13.93 -13.17
N SER A 128 -14.32 -12.85 -12.95
CA SER A 128 -14.26 -11.65 -13.79
C SER A 128 -12.85 -11.10 -13.73
N CYS A 129 -12.07 -11.38 -14.77
CA CYS A 129 -10.84 -10.66 -15.03
C CYS A 129 -11.21 -9.33 -15.68
N ASP A 130 -11.54 -8.34 -14.85
CA ASP A 130 -11.64 -6.96 -15.31
C ASP A 130 -10.26 -6.54 -15.85
N ARG A 131 -10.17 -6.47 -17.18
CA ARG A 131 -9.06 -5.83 -17.86
C ARG A 131 -9.09 -4.36 -17.44
N ILE A 132 -8.13 -3.94 -16.64
CA ILE A 132 -7.90 -2.53 -16.38
C ILE A 132 -7.38 -1.91 -17.67
N SER A 133 -8.29 -1.40 -18.50
CA SER A 133 -7.98 -0.52 -19.62
C SER A 133 -7.78 0.87 -19.04
N LEU A 134 -6.53 1.32 -18.88
CA LEU A 134 -6.24 2.74 -18.64
C LEU A 134 -6.50 3.50 -19.96
N PRO A 135 -7.41 4.49 -20.00
CA PRO A 135 -7.43 5.43 -21.10
C PRO A 135 -6.29 6.44 -20.90
N ILE A 136 -5.32 6.40 -21.81
CA ILE A 136 -4.43 7.52 -22.03
C ILE A 136 -5.29 8.63 -22.64
N SER A 137 -5.57 9.68 -21.88
CA SER A 137 -6.19 10.90 -22.39
C SER A 137 -5.23 12.06 -22.17
N HIS A 138 -4.57 12.43 -23.25
CA HIS A 138 -3.83 13.67 -23.40
C HIS A 138 -4.86 14.80 -23.53
N THR A 139 -5.09 15.55 -22.46
CA THR A 139 -5.68 16.88 -22.54
C THR A 139 -5.01 17.76 -21.50
N ILE A 140 -4.15 18.64 -21.98
CA ILE A 140 -3.68 19.81 -21.24
C ILE A 140 -4.85 20.79 -21.21
N SER A 141 -5.44 21.05 -20.05
CA SER A 141 -6.33 22.21 -19.88
C SER A 141 -6.33 22.70 -18.43
N ALA A 142 -5.64 23.83 -18.26
CA ALA A 142 -5.92 24.97 -17.38
C ALA A 142 -6.52 24.70 -15.98
N PHE A 143 -5.73 25.06 -14.97
CA PHE A 143 -6.21 25.43 -13.63
C PHE A 143 -7.17 26.63 -13.71
N PRO A 144 -8.33 26.60 -13.05
CA PRO A 144 -9.01 27.81 -12.64
C PRO A 144 -8.72 28.12 -11.17
N THR A 145 -8.38 29.37 -10.94
CA THR A 145 -8.20 30.07 -9.68
C THR A 145 -9.52 30.28 -8.94
N SER A 146 -9.42 30.16 -7.61
CA SER A 146 -10.21 30.83 -6.56
C SER A 146 -11.71 30.56 -6.36
N ASN A 147 -12.02 30.48 -5.05
CA ASN A 147 -13.28 30.69 -4.34
C ASN A 147 -14.32 29.56 -4.23
N SER A 148 -14.32 28.94 -3.04
CA SER A 148 -15.47 28.66 -2.17
C SER A 148 -16.79 28.22 -2.83
N CYS A 149 -17.10 26.92 -2.73
CA CYS A 149 -18.41 26.48 -2.23
C CYS A 149 -18.38 24.99 -1.85
N VAL A 150 -18.68 24.75 -0.57
CA VAL A 150 -19.15 23.50 0.04
C VAL A 150 -20.10 22.71 -0.87
N MET A 151 -19.86 21.40 -1.07
CA MET A 151 -20.90 20.37 -1.18
C MET A 151 -20.36 18.95 -0.89
N PHE A 152 -20.86 18.38 0.22
CA PHE A 152 -21.21 16.97 0.50
C PHE A 152 -20.30 15.82 -0.01
N ILE A 153 -19.48 15.28 0.89
CA ILE A 153 -19.07 13.87 0.83
C ILE A 153 -20.22 13.01 1.36
N ARG A 154 -21.00 12.37 0.46
CA ARG A 154 -21.88 11.26 0.85
C ARG A 154 -21.02 10.03 1.13
N ASN A 155 -20.86 9.77 2.42
CA ASN A 155 -20.35 8.53 2.98
C ASN A 155 -21.24 7.35 2.53
N ARG A 156 -20.69 6.37 1.80
CA ARG A 156 -21.33 5.06 1.60
C ARG A 156 -20.62 4.03 2.47
N PHE A 157 -21.01 3.97 3.74
CA PHE A 157 -20.84 2.77 4.56
C PHE A 157 -21.98 1.80 4.22
N SER A 158 -21.64 0.67 3.61
CA SER A 158 -22.56 -0.42 3.31
C SER A 158 -22.64 -1.35 4.53
N THR A 159 -23.63 -1.18 5.40
CA THR A 159 -23.97 -2.17 6.43
C THR A 159 -25.18 -2.98 5.98
N SER A 160 -24.92 -4.11 5.34
CA SER A 160 -25.94 -5.13 5.04
C SER A 160 -25.91 -6.22 6.12
N LYS A 161 -26.75 -6.08 7.15
CA LYS A 161 -27.28 -7.20 7.96
C LYS A 161 -28.35 -6.70 8.93
N LEU A 162 -29.62 -6.85 8.55
CA LEU A 162 -30.71 -7.02 9.51
C LEU A 162 -31.43 -8.31 9.14
N LEU A 163 -31.19 -9.34 9.96
CA LEU A 163 -31.97 -10.56 9.99
C LEU A 163 -33.37 -10.25 10.51
N ARG A 164 -34.35 -10.83 9.84
CA ARG A 164 -35.74 -10.96 10.26
C ARG A 164 -35.83 -11.74 11.57
N ILE A 165 -36.41 -11.15 12.62
CA ILE A 165 -37.11 -11.87 13.68
C ILE A 165 -38.25 -10.97 14.19
N CYS A 166 -39.49 -11.34 13.90
CA CYS A 166 -40.56 -11.54 14.90
C CYS A 166 -41.87 -11.88 14.20
N SER A 167 -42.37 -13.08 14.46
CA SER A 167 -43.76 -13.47 14.31
C SER A 167 -44.49 -13.16 15.62
N GLN A 168 -45.57 -12.37 15.55
CA GLN A 168 -46.86 -12.58 16.22
C GLN A 168 -47.85 -11.51 15.76
#